data_AF-A0A520J775-F1
#
_entry.id   AF-A0A520J775-F1
#
_cell.length_a   1.000
_cell.length_b   1.000
_cell.length_c   1.000
_cell.angle_alpha   90.00
_cell.angle_beta   90.00
_cell.angle_gamma   90.00
#
_symmetry.space_group_name_H-M   'P 1'
#
loop_
_entity.id
_entity.type
_entity.pdbx_description
1 polymer ?
#
loop_
_entity_poly.entity_id
_entity_poly.type
_entity_poly.pdbx_seq_one_letter_code
_entity_poly.pdbx_strand_id
1 'polypeptide(L)' 'MAARSILFVPGDRAERFEKARASGADMVVIDLEDAVLPDRKCAARDAVHDALASLTEPRFVVRVN' A
#
# COMPACT_ATOMS: atom_id res chain seq x y z
N MET A 1 18.17 1.55 -10.37
CA MET A 1 17.38 2.34 -11.35
C MET A 1 16.24 3.02 -10.62
N ALA A 2 15.79 4.19 -11.09
CA ALA A 2 14.59 4.85 -10.55
C ALA A 2 13.33 4.06 -10.95
N ALA A 3 12.29 4.09 -10.12
CA ALA A 3 10.99 3.51 -10.46
C ALA A 3 10.36 4.29 -11.63
N ARG A 4 10.00 3.58 -12.70
CA ARG A 4 9.33 4.15 -13.89
C ARG A 4 7.81 4.22 -13.69
N SER A 5 7.28 3.34 -12.84
CA SER A 5 5.87 3.27 -12.46
C SER A 5 5.73 3.15 -10.94
N ILE A 6 4.82 3.94 -10.38
CA ILE A 6 4.49 3.96 -8.96
C ILE A 6 2.97 3.80 -8.83
N LEU A 7 2.51 2.73 -8.19
CA LEU A 7 1.09 2.45 -8.01
C LEU A 7 0.67 2.79 -6.58
N PHE A 8 -0.33 3.67 -6.44
CA PHE A 8 -0.91 4.03 -5.14
C PHE A 8 -2.13 3.16 -4.83
N VAL A 9 -2.19 2.66 -3.60
CA VAL A 9 -3.26 1.79 -3.10
C VAL A 9 -3.72 2.28 -1.73
N PRO A 10 -5.02 2.52 -1.51
CA PRO A 10 -5.52 2.92 -0.20
C PRO A 10 -5.25 1.84 0.86
N GLY A 11 -4.74 2.23 2.03
CA GLY A 11 -4.42 1.32 3.12
C GLY A 11 -5.65 0.65 3.77
N ASP A 12 -6.86 1.21 3.56
CA ASP A 12 -8.13 0.66 4.01
C ASP A 12 -8.76 -0.36 3.03
N ARG A 13 -7.99 -0.78 2.00
CA ARG A 13 -8.38 -1.71 0.92
C ARG A 13 -7.40 -2.88 0.80
N ALA A 14 -7.23 -3.65 1.88
CA ALA A 14 -6.27 -4.77 1.93
C ALA A 14 -6.44 -5.79 0.80
N GLU A 15 -7.67 -5.98 0.30
CA GLU A 15 -7.97 -6.86 -0.84
C GLU A 15 -7.28 -6.44 -2.15
N ARG A 16 -6.70 -5.24 -2.21
CA ARG A 16 -5.99 -4.70 -3.37
C ARG A 16 -4.48 -4.92 -3.31
N PHE A 17 -3.90 -5.24 -2.15
CA PHE A 17 -2.44 -5.33 -2.00
C PHE A 17 -1.84 -6.42 -2.89
N GLU A 18 -2.43 -7.62 -2.90
CA GLU A 18 -1.98 -8.72 -3.76
C GLU A 18 -2.14 -8.42 -5.26
N LYS A 19 -3.19 -7.67 -5.63
CA LYS A 19 -3.39 -7.24 -7.02
C LYS A 19 -2.34 -6.22 -7.44
N ALA A 20 -2.00 -5.29 -6.54
CA ALA A 20 -0.94 -4.32 -6.77
C ALA A 20 0.43 -5.00 -6.83
N ARG A 21 0.66 -6.02 -6.00
CA ARG A 21 1.85 -6.88 -6.07
C ARG A 21 2.02 -7.51 -7.47
N ALA A 22 0.93 -8.00 -8.03
CA ALA A 22 0.90 -8.64 -9.35
C ALA A 22 0.84 -7.67 -10.54
N SER A 23 0.82 -6.35 -10.32
CA SER A 23 0.53 -5.38 -11.40
C SER A 23 1.72 -5.10 -12.32
N GLY A 24 2.93 -5.54 -11.96
CA GLY A 24 4.17 -5.19 -12.66
C GLY A 24 4.62 -3.74 -12.45
N ALA A 25 4.10 -3.06 -11.42
CA ALA A 25 4.62 -1.74 -11.03
C ALA A 25 6.01 -1.87 -10.42
N ASP A 26 6.90 -0.90 -10.70
CA ASP A 26 8.26 -0.92 -10.13
C ASP A 26 8.21 -0.64 -8.61
N MET A 27 7.20 0.08 -8.13
CA MET A 27 6.96 0.36 -6.71
C MET A 27 5.46 0.47 -6.41
N VAL A 28 5.05 -0.04 -5.24
CA VAL A 28 3.69 0.12 -4.71
C VAL A 28 3.73 0.97 -3.45
N VAL A 29 2.92 2.03 -3.43
CA VAL A 29 2.73 2.92 -2.28
C VAL A 29 1.40 2.57 -1.63
N ILE A 30 1.45 2.06 -0.41
CA ILE A 30 0.25 1.89 0.42
C ILE A 30 -0.01 3.21 1.14
N ASP A 31 -1.18 3.78 0.91
CA ASP A 31 -1.51 5.13 1.32
C ASP A 31 -2.33 5.15 2.62
N LEU A 32 -1.80 5.80 3.66
CA LEU A 32 -2.51 6.06 4.93
C LEU A 32 -2.91 7.54 5.09
N GLU A 33 -2.65 8.36 4.07
CA GLU A 33 -2.92 9.80 4.03
C GLU A 33 -4.28 10.07 3.34
N ASP A 34 -4.29 10.76 2.20
CA ASP A 34 -5.52 11.32 1.60
C ASP A 34 -6.48 10.26 1.04
N ALA A 35 -5.99 9.08 0.66
CA ALA A 35 -6.86 8.02 0.15
C ALA A 35 -7.64 7.28 1.25
N VAL A 36 -7.41 7.61 2.53
CA VAL A 36 -8.06 6.97 3.67
C VAL A 36 -8.84 8.00 4.48
N LEU A 37 -10.15 7.76 4.64
CA LEU A 37 -11.00 8.60 5.46
C LEU A 37 -10.50 8.64 6.92
N PRO A 38 -10.63 9.78 7.63
CA PRO A 38 -10.07 9.94 8.97
C PRO A 38 -10.47 8.85 9.97
N ASP A 39 -11.72 8.40 9.93
CA ASP A 39 -12.29 7.35 10.77
C ASP A 39 -11.76 5.93 10.45
N ARG A 40 -11.18 5.75 9.26
CA ARG A 40 -10.62 4.48 8.80
C ARG A 40 -9.11 4.35 9.02
N LYS A 41 -8.42 5.41 9.44
CA LYS A 41 -6.94 5.42 9.57
C LYS A 41 -6.40 4.40 10.57
N CYS A 42 -7.12 4.12 11.66
CA CYS A 42 -6.71 3.07 12.60
C CYS A 42 -6.79 1.69 11.95
N ALA A 43 -7.95 1.32 11.40
CA ALA A 43 -8.13 0.03 10.73
C ALA A 43 -7.19 -0.15 9.52
N ALA A 44 -6.91 0.94 8.78
CA ALA A 44 -5.95 0.92 7.68
C ALA A 44 -4.53 0.61 8.17
N ARG A 45 -4.08 1.21 9.28
CA ARG A 45 -2.75 0.90 9.85
C ARG A 45 -2.63 -0.55 10.26
N ASP A 46 -3.65 -1.11 10.90
CA ASP A 46 -3.67 -2.51 11.32
C ASP A 46 -3.60 -3.44 10.09
N ALA A 47 -4.40 -3.17 9.06
CA ALA A 47 -4.38 -3.92 7.82
C ALA A 47 -3.04 -3.86 7.09
N VAL A 48 -2.39 -2.69 7.07
CA VAL A 48 -1.04 -2.52 6.48
C VAL A 48 0.00 -3.28 7.30
N HIS A 49 -0.04 -3.17 8.62
CA HIS A 49 0.86 -3.90 9.52
C HIS A 49 0.79 -5.41 9.27
N ASP A 50 -0.42 -5.96 9.22
CA ASP A 50 -0.63 -7.40 9.04
C ASP A 50 -0.18 -7.89 7.66
N ALA A 51 -0.30 -7.04 6.63
CA ALA A 51 0.11 -7.37 5.27
C ALA A 51 1.62 -7.20 5.02
N LEU A 52 2.30 -6.28 5.70
CA LEU A 52 3.72 -5.96 5.42
C LEU A 52 4.64 -7.18 5.55
N ALA A 53 4.31 -8.14 6.41
CA ALA A 53 5.08 -9.38 6.55
C ALA A 53 5.05 -10.26 5.28
N SER A 54 3.99 -10.19 4.47
CA SER A 54 3.83 -10.98 3.25
C SER A 54 4.19 -10.23 1.97
N LEU A 55 4.29 -8.90 2.02
CA LEU A 55 4.53 -8.03 0.86
C LEU A 55 6.04 -7.78 0.65
N THR A 56 6.73 -8.79 0.14
CA THR A 56 8.21 -8.77 -0.03
C THR A 56 8.69 -8.22 -1.37
N GLU A 57 7.92 -8.40 -2.46
CA GLU A 57 8.24 -7.90 -3.80
C GLU A 57 6.96 -7.53 -4.57
N PRO A 58 6.90 -6.44 -5.36
CA PRO A 58 7.96 -5.45 -5.64
C PRO A 58 8.23 -4.55 -4.43
N ARG A 59 8.97 -3.44 -4.59
CA ARG A 59 9.23 -2.52 -3.47
C ARG A 59 7.90 -1.93 -2.95
N PHE A 60 7.52 -2.28 -1.72
CA PHE A 60 6.42 -1.65 -1.01
C PHE A 60 6.94 -0.51 -0.13
N VAL A 61 6.23 0.62 -0.15
CA VAL A 61 6.45 1.76 0.75
C VAL A 61 5.11 2.23 1.28
N VAL A 62 5.12 2.90 2.44
CA VAL A 62 3.91 3.43 3.07
C VAL A 62 3.95 4.96 3.04
N ARG A 63 2.91 5.60 2.52
CA ARG A 63 2.70 7.04 2.65
C ARG A 63 1.99 7.30 3.98
N VAL A 64 2.63 8.07 4.85
CA VAL A 64 2.14 8.44 6.18
C VAL A 64 1.41 9.79 6.15
N ASN A 65 0.73 10.13 7.24
CA ASN A 65 0.09 11.44 7.44
C ASN A 65 1.09 12.54 7.81
#